data_AF-A0ABD1NB55-F1
#
_entry.id   AF-A0ABD1NB55-F1
#
_cell.length_a   1.000
_cell.length_b   1.000
_cell.length_c   1.000
_cell.angle_alpha   90.00
_cell.angle_beta   90.00
_cell.angle_gamma   90.00
#
_symmetry.space_group_name_H-M   'P 1'
#
loop_
_entity.id
_entity.type
_entity.pdbx_description
1 polymer ?
#
loop_
_entity_poly.entity_id
_entity_poly.type
_entity_poly.pdbx_seq_one_letter_code
_entity_poly.pdbx_strand_id
1 'polypeptide(L)'
;MHIDVCVDFEKSYGRVLNLLKIYVDPAFMRVFVHFWSPSLHCFEFPQGEHVAVERVAQLIKLPSPQAALVGKGEIKGWKLNMLEDHLSTLADREDWPAFNKTLALIAFGMTLFPFHADTVDYAAMDAFFAWDVHLRSHVPAILADTLLSVNFCHQRQGKTLRCCSTLLYVWIVTRFYASGHMGALPDPLRSFTKIPLQRRYAMEWKTELKHWSVDHFSWICPWFRSGDILVRCGDYPSVPSMGLRGCIAYTRRLAIRQLMRTQTIPLNEELRGLCFFHDPSLRETMLSISRAWEKPIYIRDAELGKPRVAVSNDYKEWRSDRGCLSHLPKTLLCQQVESCKKKSKP
;
A
#
# COMPACT_ATOMS: atom_id res chain seq x y z
N MET A 1 -14.00 17.61 20.64
CA MET A 1 -14.32 16.18 20.43
C MET A 1 -14.32 15.51 21.79
N HIS A 2 -15.43 14.88 22.19
CA HIS A 2 -15.55 14.24 23.50
C HIS A 2 -14.54 13.07 23.64
N ILE A 3 -14.04 12.84 24.86
CA ILE A 3 -13.10 11.73 25.13
C ILE A 3 -13.73 10.37 24.76
N ASP A 4 -15.02 10.22 25.02
CA ASP A 4 -15.77 8.98 24.77
C ASP A 4 -15.90 8.69 23.27
N VAL A 5 -16.08 9.73 22.45
CA VAL A 5 -16.14 9.64 20.98
C VAL A 5 -14.80 9.17 20.39
N CYS A 6 -13.67 9.64 20.94
CA CYS A 6 -12.35 9.15 20.56
C CYS A 6 -12.19 7.65 20.87
N VAL A 7 -12.66 7.23 22.05
CA VAL A 7 -12.56 5.84 22.52
C VAL A 7 -13.43 4.91 21.66
N ASP A 8 -14.64 5.33 21.28
CA ASP A 8 -15.53 4.49 20.47
C ASP A 8 -15.14 4.44 18.98
N PHE A 9 -14.48 5.48 18.46
CA PHE A 9 -13.77 5.37 17.16
C PHE A 9 -12.66 4.32 17.26
N GLU A 10 -11.81 4.38 18.30
CA GLU A 10 -10.66 3.47 18.47
C GLU A 10 -11.09 2.01 18.74
N LYS A 11 -12.31 1.77 19.25
CA LYS A 11 -12.92 0.43 19.31
C LYS A 11 -13.42 -0.03 17.93
N SER A 12 -14.16 0.82 17.22
CA SER A 12 -14.94 0.42 16.03
C SER A 12 -14.10 0.28 14.77
N TYR A 13 -13.20 1.24 14.52
CA TYR A 13 -12.26 1.19 13.40
C TYR A 13 -10.93 0.56 13.81
N GLY A 14 -10.93 -0.12 14.95
CA GLY A 14 -9.73 -0.34 15.74
C GLY A 14 -8.91 0.95 15.88
N ARG A 15 -7.61 0.76 16.09
CA ARG A 15 -6.65 1.83 15.88
C ARG A 15 -6.41 2.07 14.39
N VAL A 16 -7.38 2.51 13.58
CA VAL A 16 -7.09 2.87 12.17
C VAL A 16 -5.97 3.93 12.11
N LEU A 17 -6.02 4.89 13.04
CA LEU A 17 -4.99 5.90 13.28
C LEU A 17 -3.65 5.34 13.81
N ASN A 18 -3.56 4.06 14.21
CA ASN A 18 -2.32 3.40 14.61
C ASN A 18 -2.04 2.06 13.87
N LEU A 19 -2.79 1.69 12.82
CA LEU A 19 -2.55 0.53 11.90
C LEU A 19 -1.15 0.48 11.30
N LEU A 20 -0.54 1.65 11.33
CA LEU A 20 0.84 1.98 11.15
C LEU A 20 1.78 1.14 12.07
N LYS A 21 1.25 0.21 12.90
CA LYS A 21 1.94 -0.63 13.91
C LYS A 21 1.31 -2.02 14.22
N ILE A 22 1.40 -3.00 13.29
CA ILE A 22 1.62 -4.46 13.58
C ILE A 22 0.40 -5.20 14.19
N TYR A 23 0.17 -6.53 14.07
CA TYR A 23 0.79 -7.64 13.30
C TYR A 23 -0.26 -8.24 12.33
N VAL A 24 -0.27 -9.58 12.11
CA VAL A 24 -1.39 -10.35 11.54
C VAL A 24 -1.63 -11.60 12.40
N ASP A 25 -2.88 -11.80 12.82
CA ASP A 25 -3.33 -12.93 13.64
C ASP A 25 -3.59 -14.21 12.79
N PRO A 26 -3.09 -15.40 13.17
CA PRO A 26 -3.47 -16.66 12.53
C PRO A 26 -4.99 -16.97 12.53
N ALA A 27 -5.77 -16.40 13.44
CA ALA A 27 -7.23 -16.51 13.41
C ALA A 27 -7.87 -15.68 12.27
N PHE A 28 -7.27 -14.54 11.89
CA PHE A 28 -7.68 -13.76 10.72
C PHE A 28 -7.57 -14.59 9.42
N MET A 29 -6.53 -15.43 9.30
CA MET A 29 -6.37 -16.34 8.15
C MET A 29 -7.48 -17.41 8.06
N ARG A 30 -8.14 -17.77 9.17
CA ARG A 30 -9.30 -18.68 9.16
C ARG A 30 -10.61 -17.98 8.77
N VAL A 31 -10.75 -16.69 9.10
CA VAL A 31 -11.84 -15.84 8.60
C VAL A 31 -11.63 -15.51 7.12
N PHE A 32 -10.38 -15.40 6.65
CA PHE A 32 -10.04 -15.13 5.25
C PHE A 32 -10.71 -16.10 4.27
N VAL A 33 -10.79 -17.39 4.63
CA VAL A 33 -11.47 -18.46 3.86
C VAL A 33 -12.97 -18.18 3.63
N HIS A 34 -13.64 -17.39 4.49
CA HIS A 34 -15.05 -17.04 4.31
C HIS A 34 -15.28 -15.92 3.28
N PHE A 35 -14.22 -15.32 2.73
CA PHE A 35 -14.29 -14.41 1.57
C PHE A 35 -14.04 -15.10 0.22
N TRP A 36 -13.98 -16.44 0.24
CA TRP A 36 -13.99 -17.28 -0.95
C TRP A 36 -15.40 -17.36 -1.52
N SER A 37 -15.60 -16.91 -2.76
CA SER A 37 -16.87 -17.10 -3.47
C SER A 37 -16.97 -18.56 -3.93
N PRO A 38 -17.84 -19.42 -3.35
CA PRO A 38 -17.80 -20.86 -3.61
C PRO A 38 -18.23 -21.23 -5.03
N SER A 39 -18.98 -20.34 -5.69
CA SER A 39 -19.48 -20.47 -7.06
C SER A 39 -18.55 -19.87 -8.12
N LEU A 40 -17.62 -18.98 -7.75
CA LEU A 40 -16.67 -18.32 -8.67
C LEU A 40 -15.20 -18.67 -8.40
N HIS A 41 -14.92 -19.38 -7.32
CA HIS A 41 -13.59 -19.87 -6.94
C HIS A 41 -12.49 -18.80 -6.95
N CYS A 42 -12.78 -17.66 -6.31
CA CYS A 42 -11.82 -16.59 -6.08
C CYS A 42 -12.16 -15.77 -4.83
N PHE A 43 -11.20 -14.96 -4.37
CA PHE A 43 -11.47 -13.87 -3.44
C PHE A 43 -12.08 -12.68 -4.19
N GLU A 44 -13.33 -12.34 -3.88
CA GLU A 44 -14.01 -11.21 -4.53
C GLU A 44 -13.44 -9.87 -4.03
N PHE A 45 -12.62 -9.28 -4.91
CA PHE A 45 -12.51 -7.83 -5.09
C PHE A 45 -12.99 -7.55 -6.53
N PRO A 46 -14.15 -6.90 -6.73
CA PRO A 46 -14.70 -6.76 -8.07
C PRO A 46 -13.84 -5.89 -8.99
N GLN A 47 -13.46 -6.44 -10.13
CA GLN A 47 -13.59 -5.68 -11.38
C GLN A 47 -14.86 -6.18 -12.07
N GLY A 48 -15.91 -5.38 -11.94
CA GLY A 48 -17.26 -5.66 -12.42
C GLY A 48 -18.17 -4.52 -11.99
N GLU A 49 -18.42 -4.43 -10.68
CA GLU A 49 -19.15 -3.32 -10.06
C GLU A 49 -18.46 -2.92 -8.75
N HIS A 50 -18.22 -1.63 -8.57
CA HIS A 50 -17.88 -1.07 -7.26
C HIS A 50 -19.01 -1.35 -6.26
N VAL A 51 -18.73 -1.32 -4.95
CA VAL A 51 -19.78 -1.40 -3.94
C VAL A 51 -20.79 -0.30 -4.24
N ALA A 52 -22.04 -0.73 -4.45
CA ALA A 52 -23.16 0.16 -4.71
C ALA A 52 -23.13 1.36 -3.75
N VAL A 53 -23.08 2.56 -4.32
CA VAL A 53 -22.82 3.84 -3.64
C VAL A 53 -23.84 4.08 -2.51
N GLU A 54 -25.05 3.58 -2.71
CA GLU A 54 -26.17 3.50 -1.78
C GLU A 54 -25.79 2.75 -0.49
N ARG A 55 -25.05 1.64 -0.58
CA ARG A 55 -24.61 0.85 0.60
C ARG A 55 -23.57 1.60 1.41
N VAL A 56 -22.63 2.27 0.74
CA VAL A 56 -21.64 3.13 1.41
C VAL A 56 -22.34 4.30 2.07
N ALA A 57 -23.33 4.89 1.40
CA ALA A 57 -24.12 6.00 1.90
C ALA A 57 -24.98 5.62 3.11
N GLN A 58 -25.55 4.42 3.14
CA GLN A 58 -26.27 3.88 4.28
C GLN A 58 -25.38 3.77 5.53
N LEU A 59 -24.11 3.36 5.38
CA LEU A 59 -23.16 3.30 6.49
C LEU A 59 -22.88 4.69 7.09
N ILE A 60 -22.76 5.72 6.25
CA ILE A 60 -22.50 7.11 6.69
C ILE A 60 -23.77 7.95 6.88
N LYS A 61 -24.97 7.36 6.72
CA LYS A 61 -26.28 8.04 6.72
C LYS A 61 -26.39 9.24 5.77
N LEU A 62 -25.75 9.18 4.59
CA LEU A 62 -25.78 10.26 3.60
C LEU A 62 -27.10 10.23 2.78
N PRO A 63 -27.92 11.30 2.78
CA PRO A 63 -29.30 11.24 2.29
C PRO A 63 -29.48 11.33 0.77
N SER A 64 -28.53 11.93 0.04
CA SER A 64 -28.65 12.13 -1.43
C SER A 64 -27.36 11.71 -2.17
N PRO A 65 -27.00 10.41 -2.15
CA PRO A 65 -25.66 9.99 -2.52
C PRO A 65 -25.32 10.12 -4.02
N GLN A 66 -26.30 9.95 -4.91
CA GLN A 66 -26.08 9.93 -6.36
C GLN A 66 -25.97 11.34 -6.93
N ALA A 67 -26.69 12.31 -6.35
CA ALA A 67 -26.58 13.72 -6.69
C ALA A 67 -25.21 14.32 -6.32
N ALA A 68 -24.51 13.72 -5.35
CA ALA A 68 -23.21 14.16 -4.87
C ALA A 68 -22.01 13.56 -5.65
N LEU A 69 -22.26 12.72 -6.67
CA LEU A 69 -21.20 12.10 -7.47
C LEU A 69 -20.66 13.05 -8.53
N VAL A 70 -19.34 13.24 -8.54
CA VAL A 70 -18.61 14.04 -9.54
C VAL A 70 -17.57 13.18 -10.25
N GLY A 71 -17.46 13.34 -11.56
CA GLY A 71 -16.52 12.59 -12.41
C GLY A 71 -17.02 12.41 -13.84
N LYS A 72 -16.21 11.76 -14.69
CA LYS A 72 -16.58 11.35 -16.06
C LYS A 72 -16.01 9.96 -16.34
N GLY A 73 -16.79 9.12 -17.03
CA GLY A 73 -16.42 7.73 -17.31
C GLY A 73 -16.43 6.86 -16.05
N GLU A 74 -15.47 5.94 -15.95
CA GLU A 74 -15.32 4.97 -14.85
C GLU A 74 -14.89 5.63 -13.53
N ILE A 75 -14.28 6.82 -13.58
CA ILE A 75 -13.80 7.51 -12.38
C ILE A 75 -14.84 8.52 -11.91
N LYS A 76 -15.56 8.16 -10.84
CA LYS A 76 -16.51 9.00 -10.12
C LYS A 76 -16.26 8.88 -8.61
N GLY A 77 -16.73 9.88 -7.87
CA GLY A 77 -16.60 9.92 -6.42
C GLY A 77 -17.40 11.05 -5.78
N TRP A 78 -17.45 11.05 -4.46
CA TRP A 78 -18.03 12.14 -3.68
C TRP A 78 -17.03 13.25 -3.47
N LYS A 79 -17.51 14.50 -3.52
CA LYS A 79 -16.68 15.66 -3.21
C LYS A 79 -16.38 15.77 -1.72
N LEU A 80 -15.15 16.18 -1.41
CA LEU A 80 -14.68 16.32 -0.03
C LEU A 80 -15.53 17.33 0.75
N ASN A 81 -15.76 18.53 0.20
CA ASN A 81 -16.56 19.56 0.86
C ASN A 81 -17.96 19.07 1.24
N MET A 82 -18.63 18.31 0.38
CA MET A 82 -19.95 17.71 0.68
C MET A 82 -19.88 16.71 1.85
N LEU A 83 -18.79 15.93 1.97
CA LEU A 83 -18.57 15.06 3.13
C LEU A 83 -18.21 15.85 4.41
N GLU A 84 -17.57 17.02 4.29
CA GLU A 84 -17.27 17.94 5.39
C GLU A 84 -18.53 18.69 5.89
N ASP A 85 -19.41 19.10 4.97
CA ASP A 85 -20.75 19.65 5.28
C ASP A 85 -21.63 18.60 5.98
N HIS A 86 -21.57 17.35 5.51
CA HIS A 86 -22.25 16.21 6.14
C HIS A 86 -21.66 15.89 7.53
N LEU A 87 -20.33 15.91 7.70
CA LEU A 87 -19.69 15.77 9.02
C LEU A 87 -20.17 16.84 10.00
N SER A 88 -20.25 18.10 9.56
CA SER A 88 -20.77 19.21 10.38
C SER A 88 -22.22 18.93 10.80
N THR A 89 -23.07 18.55 9.84
CA THR A 89 -24.47 18.19 10.09
C THR A 89 -24.64 17.00 11.05
N LEU A 90 -23.73 16.02 11.02
CA LEU A 90 -23.73 14.88 11.94
C LEU A 90 -23.26 15.27 13.35
N ALA A 91 -22.30 16.20 13.46
CA ALA A 91 -21.83 16.73 14.73
C ALA A 91 -22.91 17.57 15.44
N ASP A 92 -23.62 18.44 14.70
CA ASP A 92 -24.74 19.25 15.22
C ASP A 92 -25.90 18.39 15.76
N ARG A 93 -26.01 17.14 15.28
CA ARG A 93 -27.01 16.15 15.70
C ARG A 93 -26.48 15.13 16.71
N GLU A 94 -25.21 15.26 17.12
CA GLU A 94 -24.50 14.31 17.97
C GLU A 94 -24.52 12.84 17.46
N ASP A 95 -24.63 12.63 16.14
CA ASP A 95 -24.63 11.30 15.51
C ASP A 95 -23.19 10.79 15.34
N TRP A 96 -22.50 10.63 16.47
CA TRP A 96 -21.10 10.23 16.56
C TRP A 96 -20.77 8.92 15.82
N PRO A 97 -21.64 7.88 15.77
CA PRO A 97 -21.40 6.70 14.96
C PRO A 97 -21.27 7.02 13.46
N ALA A 98 -22.21 7.77 12.88
CA ALA A 98 -22.17 8.14 11.47
C ALA A 98 -21.07 9.17 11.18
N PHE A 99 -20.79 10.08 12.13
CA PHE A 99 -19.67 11.02 12.05
C PHE A 99 -18.35 10.26 11.92
N ASN A 100 -18.12 9.27 12.79
CA ASN A 100 -16.93 8.43 12.78
C ASN A 100 -16.80 7.63 11.47
N LYS A 101 -17.91 7.08 10.93
CA LYS A 101 -17.96 6.43 9.61
C LYS A 101 -17.51 7.38 8.49
N THR A 102 -18.05 8.60 8.48
CA THR A 102 -17.78 9.60 7.44
C THR A 102 -16.34 10.11 7.49
N LEU A 103 -15.82 10.37 8.69
CA LEU A 103 -14.43 10.77 8.90
C LEU A 103 -13.44 9.67 8.47
N ALA A 104 -13.75 8.40 8.76
CA ALA A 104 -12.97 7.27 8.30
C ALA A 104 -12.99 7.16 6.76
N LEU A 105 -14.14 7.32 6.11
CA LEU A 105 -14.24 7.34 4.64
C LEU A 105 -13.39 8.45 4.00
N ILE A 106 -13.41 9.68 4.55
CA ILE A 106 -12.54 10.78 4.11
C ILE A 106 -11.07 10.40 4.28
N ALA A 107 -10.67 9.83 5.41
CA ALA A 107 -9.29 9.39 5.63
C ALA A 107 -8.84 8.33 4.62
N PHE A 108 -9.72 7.38 4.27
CA PHE A 108 -9.47 6.39 3.22
C PHE A 108 -9.25 7.06 1.85
N GLY A 109 -10.15 7.94 1.42
CA GLY A 109 -10.07 8.59 0.10
C GLY A 109 -8.97 9.64 -0.04
N MET A 110 -8.75 10.46 0.98
CA MET A 110 -7.84 11.61 0.89
C MET A 110 -6.43 11.30 1.41
N THR A 111 -6.27 10.34 2.33
CA THR A 111 -4.95 10.01 2.93
C THR A 111 -4.44 8.64 2.49
N LEU A 112 -5.23 7.56 2.63
CA LEU A 112 -4.74 6.21 2.34
C LEU A 112 -4.65 5.91 0.84
N PHE A 113 -5.67 6.32 0.07
CA PHE A 113 -5.81 6.02 -1.35
C PHE A 113 -6.07 7.24 -2.27
N PRO A 114 -5.32 8.35 -2.10
CA PRO A 114 -5.54 9.58 -2.85
C PRO A 114 -5.33 9.37 -4.35
N PHE A 115 -6.32 9.79 -5.14
CA PHE A 115 -6.32 9.60 -6.60
C PHE A 115 -6.72 10.86 -7.37
N HIS A 116 -7.78 11.54 -6.94
CA HIS A 116 -8.20 12.85 -7.45
C HIS A 116 -8.28 13.90 -6.34
N ALA A 117 -8.05 15.17 -6.70
CA ALA A 117 -8.19 16.29 -5.77
C ALA A 117 -9.64 16.38 -5.27
N ASP A 118 -9.77 16.60 -3.97
CA ASP A 118 -11.02 16.92 -3.25
C ASP A 118 -12.17 15.94 -3.56
N THR A 119 -11.83 14.67 -3.79
CA THR A 119 -12.77 13.64 -4.24
C THR A 119 -12.41 12.28 -3.65
N VAL A 120 -13.32 11.72 -2.84
CA VAL A 120 -13.28 10.32 -2.41
C VAL A 120 -13.91 9.48 -3.52
N ASP A 121 -13.12 8.69 -4.24
CA ASP A 121 -13.58 7.92 -5.39
C ASP A 121 -13.99 6.48 -5.03
N TYR A 122 -14.64 5.79 -5.96
CA TYR A 122 -15.22 4.47 -5.69
C TYR A 122 -14.24 3.44 -5.14
N ALA A 123 -13.00 3.37 -5.64
CA ALA A 123 -12.05 2.40 -5.11
C ALA A 123 -11.70 2.69 -3.63
N ALA A 124 -11.62 3.97 -3.23
CA ALA A 124 -11.47 4.32 -1.82
C ALA A 124 -12.74 4.02 -1.00
N MET A 125 -13.94 4.19 -1.57
CA MET A 125 -15.19 3.76 -0.95
C MET A 125 -15.22 2.23 -0.73
N ASP A 126 -14.80 1.44 -1.72
CA ASP A 126 -14.70 -0.02 -1.63
C ASP A 126 -13.72 -0.43 -0.53
N ALA A 127 -12.56 0.22 -0.44
CA ALA A 127 -11.57 -0.04 0.59
C ALA A 127 -12.07 0.31 1.99
N PHE A 128 -12.81 1.42 2.13
CA PHE A 128 -13.49 1.78 3.38
C PHE A 128 -14.57 0.75 3.74
N PHE A 129 -15.44 0.38 2.80
CA PHE A 129 -16.51 -0.59 3.01
C PHE A 129 -15.96 -1.97 3.39
N ALA A 130 -14.91 -2.42 2.71
CA ALA A 130 -14.19 -3.65 3.01
C ALA A 130 -13.54 -3.65 4.42
N TRP A 131 -13.17 -2.48 4.95
CA TRP A 131 -12.74 -2.35 6.33
C TRP A 131 -13.93 -2.34 7.30
N ASP A 132 -14.92 -1.46 7.10
CA ASP A 132 -16.04 -1.24 8.03
C ASP A 132 -16.96 -2.47 8.18
N VAL A 133 -17.24 -3.17 7.08
CA VAL A 133 -18.20 -4.29 7.06
C VAL A 133 -17.51 -5.66 7.16
N HIS A 134 -16.24 -5.75 6.77
CA HIS A 134 -15.54 -7.03 6.60
C HIS A 134 -14.18 -7.11 7.31
N LEU A 135 -13.73 -6.04 7.98
CA LEU A 135 -12.44 -5.95 8.68
C LEU A 135 -11.23 -6.36 7.80
N ARG A 136 -11.33 -6.18 6.47
CA ARG A 136 -10.27 -6.55 5.52
C ARG A 136 -9.12 -5.55 5.62
N SER A 137 -7.91 -6.04 5.92
CA SER A 137 -6.71 -5.19 5.97
C SER A 137 -6.37 -4.60 4.59
N HIS A 138 -6.29 -3.27 4.54
CA HIS A 138 -5.90 -2.50 3.36
C HIS A 138 -4.38 -2.28 3.28
N VAL A 139 -3.59 -2.76 4.26
CA VAL A 139 -2.12 -2.62 4.28
C VAL A 139 -1.45 -3.18 3.01
N PRO A 140 -1.85 -4.36 2.46
CA PRO A 140 -1.30 -4.84 1.20
C PRO A 140 -1.59 -3.91 0.02
N ALA A 141 -2.79 -3.32 -0.02
CA ALA A 141 -3.20 -2.41 -1.08
C ALA A 141 -2.44 -1.07 -1.02
N ILE A 142 -2.22 -0.51 0.18
CA ILE A 142 -1.37 0.68 0.35
C ILE A 142 0.05 0.39 -0.14
N LEU A 143 0.65 -0.74 0.25
CA LEU A 143 2.00 -1.10 -0.20
C LEU A 143 2.07 -1.24 -1.73
N ALA A 144 1.09 -1.91 -2.33
CA ALA A 144 1.01 -2.08 -3.77
C ALA A 144 0.86 -0.73 -4.51
N ASP A 145 -0.09 0.11 -4.10
CA ASP A 145 -0.31 1.42 -4.74
C ASP A 145 0.88 2.37 -4.50
N THR A 146 1.57 2.31 -3.35
CA THR A 146 2.83 3.05 -3.14
C THR A 146 3.93 2.61 -4.10
N LEU A 147 4.18 1.30 -4.23
CA LEU A 147 5.20 0.78 -5.14
C LEU A 147 4.84 1.09 -6.62
N LEU A 148 3.58 0.89 -6.99
CA LEU A 148 3.04 1.19 -8.32
C LEU A 148 3.19 2.68 -8.66
N SER A 149 2.82 3.57 -7.73
CA SER A 149 2.95 5.01 -7.93
C SER A 149 4.41 5.44 -8.03
N VAL A 150 5.32 4.93 -7.19
CA VAL A 150 6.75 5.28 -7.27
C VAL A 150 7.34 4.84 -8.62
N ASN A 151 7.06 3.60 -9.05
CA ASN A 151 7.51 3.11 -10.36
C ASN A 151 6.98 3.97 -11.52
N PHE A 152 5.68 4.31 -11.51
CA PHE A 152 5.06 5.15 -12.53
C PHE A 152 5.65 6.58 -12.58
N CYS A 153 5.86 7.20 -11.41
CA CYS A 153 6.46 8.53 -11.30
C CYS A 153 7.89 8.55 -11.87
N HIS A 154 8.66 7.49 -11.66
CA HIS A 154 9.99 7.31 -12.26
C HIS A 154 9.92 7.17 -13.79
N GLN A 155 9.08 6.26 -14.30
CA GLN A 155 8.94 6.02 -15.74
C GLN A 155 8.45 7.25 -16.53
N ARG A 156 7.65 8.12 -15.91
CA ARG A 156 7.02 9.29 -16.55
C ARG A 156 7.58 10.64 -16.10
N GLN A 157 8.83 10.68 -15.62
CA GLN A 157 9.60 11.91 -15.36
C GLN A 157 8.87 12.94 -14.47
N GLY A 158 8.39 12.53 -13.29
CA GLY A 158 7.97 13.48 -12.25
C GLY A 158 6.49 13.84 -12.21
N LYS A 159 5.60 12.91 -12.60
CA LYS A 159 4.16 13.03 -12.27
C LYS A 159 3.93 12.97 -10.76
N THR A 160 2.82 13.55 -10.30
CA THR A 160 2.39 13.52 -8.89
C THR A 160 2.27 12.10 -8.35
N LEU A 161 2.79 11.88 -7.15
CA LEU A 161 2.65 10.62 -6.41
C LEU A 161 1.19 10.42 -5.96
N ARG A 162 0.58 9.27 -6.27
CA ARG A 162 -0.81 8.91 -5.96
C ARG A 162 -0.85 7.64 -5.10
N CYS A 163 -0.44 7.80 -3.86
CA CYS A 163 -0.50 6.78 -2.80
C CYS A 163 -0.51 7.49 -1.44
N CYS A 164 -0.55 6.75 -0.33
CA CYS A 164 -0.40 7.31 1.01
C CYS A 164 0.99 7.93 1.23
N SER A 165 1.16 9.18 0.80
CA SER A 165 2.41 9.93 0.83
C SER A 165 2.87 10.21 2.28
N THR A 166 1.92 10.45 3.19
CA THR A 166 2.15 10.56 4.64
C THR A 166 2.85 9.32 5.18
N LEU A 167 2.41 8.13 4.77
CA LEU A 167 3.01 6.85 5.18
C LEU A 167 4.43 6.67 4.66
N LEU A 168 4.63 6.95 3.36
CA LEU A 168 5.94 6.89 2.73
C LEU A 168 6.92 7.88 3.38
N TYR A 169 6.45 9.10 3.68
CA TYR A 169 7.24 10.12 4.35
C TYR A 169 7.61 9.74 5.79
N VAL A 170 6.63 9.25 6.57
CA VAL A 170 6.87 8.73 7.92
C VAL A 170 7.91 7.60 7.88
N TRP A 171 7.81 6.68 6.92
CA TRP A 171 8.80 5.63 6.71
C TRP A 171 10.18 6.24 6.42
N ILE A 172 10.35 7.04 5.37
CA ILE A 172 11.65 7.65 5.00
C ILE A 172 12.30 8.34 6.20
N VAL A 173 11.58 9.27 6.84
CA VAL A 173 12.14 10.07 7.95
C VAL A 173 12.47 9.20 9.16
N THR A 174 11.63 8.20 9.47
CA THR A 174 11.91 7.20 10.52
C THR A 174 13.19 6.41 10.24
N ARG A 175 13.50 6.12 8.97
CA ARG A 175 14.68 5.30 8.64
C ARG A 175 15.99 6.09 8.59
N PHE A 176 15.96 7.38 8.24
CA PHE A 176 17.16 8.20 8.08
C PHE A 176 17.45 9.17 9.24
N TYR A 177 16.45 9.63 9.99
CA TYR A 177 16.63 10.71 10.99
C TYR A 177 16.20 10.36 12.42
N ALA A 178 15.65 9.16 12.67
CA ALA A 178 15.14 8.80 13.99
C ALA A 178 16.21 8.47 15.06
N SER A 179 17.49 8.48 14.70
CA SER A 179 18.69 8.10 15.48
C SER A 179 18.58 8.27 17.02
N GLY A 180 18.00 7.30 17.71
CA GLY A 180 17.77 7.33 19.16
C GLY A 180 16.61 8.22 19.64
N HIS A 181 16.20 9.25 18.88
CA HIS A 181 15.14 10.22 19.22
C HIS A 181 13.75 9.61 19.51
N MET A 182 13.52 8.36 19.11
CA MET A 182 12.24 7.68 19.32
C MET A 182 12.21 6.67 20.49
N GLY A 183 13.33 6.43 21.18
CA GLY A 183 13.40 5.49 22.32
C GLY A 183 13.52 4.01 21.93
N ALA A 184 13.38 3.11 22.92
CA ALA A 184 13.63 1.67 22.75
C ALA A 184 12.48 0.89 22.08
N LEU A 185 11.24 1.29 22.30
CA LEU A 185 10.05 0.78 21.61
C LEU A 185 9.25 1.94 20.99
N PRO A 186 9.77 2.56 19.91
CA PRO A 186 9.09 3.64 19.22
C PRO A 186 7.67 3.31 18.79
N ASP A 187 6.82 4.32 18.92
CA ASP A 187 5.61 4.47 18.13
C ASP A 187 5.95 5.42 16.96
N PRO A 188 6.15 4.95 15.70
CA PRO A 188 6.52 5.79 14.57
C PRO A 188 5.61 6.98 14.22
N LEU A 189 4.43 7.12 14.83
CA LEU A 189 3.54 8.26 14.60
C LEU A 189 3.56 9.25 15.76
N ARG A 190 3.29 8.74 16.97
CA ARG A 190 3.24 9.51 18.21
C ARG A 190 4.64 10.02 18.59
N SER A 191 5.69 9.33 18.12
CA SER A 191 7.08 9.79 18.24
C SER A 191 7.60 10.49 16.98
N PHE A 192 6.80 10.61 15.91
CA PHE A 192 7.26 11.26 14.66
C PHE A 192 7.66 12.72 14.90
N THR A 193 6.86 13.44 15.68
CA THR A 193 7.09 14.84 16.07
C THR A 193 8.34 15.05 16.94
N LYS A 194 8.95 13.97 17.46
CA LYS A 194 10.20 14.02 18.24
C LYS A 194 11.45 13.95 17.36
N ILE A 195 11.30 13.62 16.07
CA ILE A 195 12.41 13.58 15.12
C ILE A 195 12.77 15.02 14.73
N PRO A 196 13.99 15.52 15.01
CA PRO A 196 14.36 16.90 14.76
C PRO A 196 14.66 17.14 13.27
N LEU A 197 13.61 17.24 12.45
CA LEU A 197 13.72 17.41 11.01
C LEU A 197 13.53 18.88 10.60
N GLN A 198 14.56 19.47 10.00
CA GLN A 198 14.45 20.82 9.42
C GLN A 198 13.63 20.79 8.13
N ARG A 199 12.73 21.78 7.96
CA ARG A 199 12.06 22.04 6.67
C ARG A 199 13.11 22.53 5.66
N ARG A 200 13.12 21.93 4.47
CA ARG A 200 14.03 22.24 3.36
C ARG A 200 13.27 22.31 2.04
N TYR A 201 13.78 23.10 1.09
CA TYR A 201 13.30 23.17 -0.29
C TYR A 201 13.77 21.96 -1.12
N ALA A 202 13.15 21.74 -2.28
CA ALA A 202 13.40 20.56 -3.12
C ALA A 202 14.86 20.42 -3.59
N MET A 203 15.57 21.53 -3.82
CA MET A 203 16.99 21.50 -4.21
C MET A 203 17.92 21.13 -3.03
N GLU A 204 17.61 21.61 -1.83
CA GLU A 204 18.34 21.23 -0.61
C GLU A 204 18.12 19.75 -0.28
N TRP A 205 16.88 19.25 -0.43
CA TRP A 205 16.61 17.82 -0.36
C TRP A 205 17.40 17.03 -1.41
N LYS A 206 17.44 17.48 -2.66
CA LYS A 206 18.23 16.81 -3.72
C LYS A 206 19.72 16.75 -3.38
N THR A 207 20.27 17.76 -2.68
CA THR A 207 21.66 17.76 -2.21
C THR A 207 21.84 16.83 -1.01
N GLU A 208 20.95 16.87 -0.01
CA GLU A 208 20.94 15.97 1.15
C GLU A 208 20.89 14.48 0.72
N LEU A 209 19.93 14.13 -0.13
CA LEU A 209 19.69 12.77 -0.63
C LEU A 209 20.88 12.19 -1.40
N LYS A 210 21.79 13.02 -1.95
CA LYS A 210 23.03 12.57 -2.60
C LYS A 210 24.11 12.15 -1.61
N HIS A 211 24.09 12.66 -0.38
CA HIS A 211 25.06 12.31 0.65
C HIS A 211 24.64 11.08 1.47
N TRP A 212 23.39 10.62 1.32
CA TRP A 212 22.89 9.42 1.98
C TRP A 212 23.65 8.16 1.55
N SER A 213 24.33 7.54 2.53
CA SER A 213 24.94 6.22 2.39
C SER A 213 24.05 5.11 3.00
N VAL A 214 24.50 3.87 2.84
CA VAL A 214 23.90 2.68 3.50
C VAL A 214 23.92 2.80 5.04
N ASP A 215 24.86 3.56 5.60
CA ASP A 215 25.10 3.69 7.04
C ASP A 215 24.17 4.72 7.69
N HIS A 216 23.68 5.67 6.91
CA HIS A 216 22.65 6.63 7.32
C HIS A 216 21.26 5.99 7.45
N PHE A 217 21.03 4.85 6.79
CA PHE A 217 19.76 4.13 6.85
C PHE A 217 19.76 3.15 8.04
N SER A 218 18.93 3.41 9.03
CA SER A 218 18.58 2.40 10.03
C SER A 218 17.97 1.19 9.33
N TRP A 219 18.58 0.00 9.41
CA TRP A 219 18.12 -1.18 8.67
C TRP A 219 16.99 -1.95 9.35
N ILE A 220 16.83 -1.88 10.67
CA ILE A 220 15.83 -2.67 11.41
C ILE A 220 14.78 -1.73 12.03
N CYS A 221 13.54 -2.20 12.18
CA CYS A 221 12.58 -1.65 13.15
C CYS A 221 12.75 -2.42 14.48
N PRO A 222 13.24 -1.82 15.59
CA PRO A 222 13.51 -2.55 16.85
C PRO A 222 12.34 -3.37 17.40
N TRP A 223 11.10 -2.96 17.11
CA TRP A 223 9.86 -3.62 17.51
C TRP A 223 9.40 -4.75 16.57
N PHE A 224 10.05 -4.94 15.42
CA PHE A 224 9.68 -5.96 14.44
C PHE A 224 10.63 -7.16 14.52
N ARG A 225 10.08 -8.34 14.87
CA ARG A 225 10.79 -9.62 14.75
C ARG A 225 10.34 -10.33 13.49
N SER A 226 11.29 -10.77 12.67
CA SER A 226 11.01 -11.64 11.53
C SER A 226 10.85 -13.09 12.00
N GLY A 227 9.85 -13.77 11.43
CA GLY A 227 9.80 -15.23 11.33
C GLY A 227 9.86 -15.60 9.85
N ASP A 228 9.17 -16.68 9.47
CA ASP A 228 9.04 -17.15 8.09
C ASP A 228 8.76 -16.01 7.09
N ILE A 229 9.54 -15.96 6.01
CA ILE A 229 9.55 -14.84 5.06
C ILE A 229 8.87 -15.26 3.75
N LEU A 230 7.66 -14.74 3.50
CA LEU A 230 7.00 -14.86 2.20
C LEU A 230 7.87 -14.25 1.10
N VAL A 231 8.31 -15.07 0.14
CA VAL A 231 9.17 -14.65 -0.97
C VAL A 231 8.51 -14.75 -2.34
N ARG A 232 7.52 -15.64 -2.50
CA ARG A 232 6.80 -15.85 -3.75
C ARG A 232 5.39 -16.40 -3.51
N CYS A 233 4.51 -16.35 -4.51
CA CYS A 233 3.14 -16.86 -4.44
C CYS A 233 2.82 -17.69 -5.69
N GLY A 234 2.39 -18.94 -5.52
CA GLY A 234 2.13 -19.87 -6.63
C GLY A 234 3.30 -19.94 -7.61
N ASP A 235 2.99 -19.81 -8.90
CA ASP A 235 3.97 -19.83 -10.00
C ASP A 235 4.65 -18.48 -10.26
N TYR A 236 4.27 -17.41 -9.55
CA TYR A 236 4.95 -16.13 -9.66
C TYR A 236 6.28 -16.21 -8.91
N PRO A 237 7.42 -15.81 -9.51
CA PRO A 237 8.74 -15.99 -8.89
C PRO A 237 8.98 -15.06 -7.70
N SER A 238 8.32 -13.90 -7.67
CA SER A 238 8.31 -12.90 -6.59
C SER A 238 6.89 -12.71 -6.03
N VAL A 239 6.68 -11.80 -5.05
CA VAL A 239 5.36 -11.61 -4.42
C VAL A 239 4.49 -10.65 -5.26
N PRO A 240 3.44 -11.11 -5.97
CA PRO A 240 2.56 -10.22 -6.73
C PRO A 240 1.58 -9.52 -5.77
N SER A 241 1.58 -8.20 -5.74
CA SER A 241 0.72 -7.41 -4.83
C SER A 241 -0.36 -6.68 -5.62
N MET A 242 -1.62 -6.73 -5.14
CA MET A 242 -2.76 -6.03 -5.74
C MET A 242 -3.09 -4.78 -4.93
N GLY A 243 -3.07 -3.63 -5.59
CA GLY A 243 -3.53 -2.34 -5.07
C GLY A 243 -4.89 -1.97 -5.62
N LEU A 244 -5.41 -0.81 -5.22
CA LEU A 244 -6.69 -0.33 -5.73
C LEU A 244 -6.59 0.15 -7.19
N ARG A 245 -5.38 0.46 -7.67
CA ARG A 245 -5.15 1.03 -9.01
C ARG A 245 -4.45 0.08 -9.98
N GLY A 246 -3.90 -1.02 -9.50
CA GLY A 246 -3.12 -1.92 -10.33
C GLY A 246 -2.45 -3.05 -9.55
N CYS A 247 -1.61 -3.81 -10.24
CA CYS A 247 -0.82 -4.88 -9.67
C CYS A 247 0.67 -4.60 -9.84
N ILE A 248 1.48 -4.93 -8.84
CA ILE A 248 2.94 -4.86 -8.89
C ILE A 248 3.58 -5.99 -8.10
N ALA A 249 4.58 -6.68 -8.67
CA ALA A 249 5.35 -7.67 -7.92
C ALA A 249 6.55 -7.04 -7.20
N TYR A 250 6.80 -7.54 -5.99
CA TYR A 250 7.88 -7.09 -5.14
C TYR A 250 8.85 -8.23 -4.82
N THR A 251 10.13 -8.04 -5.15
CA THR A 251 11.21 -8.99 -4.86
C THR A 251 11.64 -8.90 -3.39
N ARG A 252 11.02 -9.70 -2.51
CA ARG A 252 11.28 -9.70 -1.05
C ARG A 252 12.77 -9.78 -0.69
N ARG A 253 13.57 -10.55 -1.45
CA ARG A 253 15.03 -10.69 -1.24
C ARG A 253 15.77 -9.35 -1.29
N LEU A 254 15.31 -8.38 -2.09
CA LEU A 254 15.96 -7.07 -2.26
C LEU A 254 15.82 -6.12 -1.06
N ALA A 255 15.01 -6.45 -0.04
CA ALA A 255 15.08 -5.75 1.26
C ALA A 255 15.02 -6.71 2.45
N ILE A 256 15.42 -7.97 2.30
CA ILE A 256 15.43 -8.95 3.40
C ILE A 256 16.36 -8.53 4.56
N ARG A 257 17.32 -7.64 4.30
CA ARG A 257 18.13 -6.95 5.31
C ARG A 257 17.29 -6.13 6.29
N GLN A 258 16.11 -5.65 5.89
CA GLN A 258 15.18 -4.98 6.80
C GLN A 258 14.50 -5.93 7.82
N LEU A 259 14.59 -7.24 7.55
CA LEU A 259 14.06 -8.32 8.37
C LEU A 259 15.18 -9.02 9.18
N MET A 260 16.30 -8.32 9.41
CA MET A 260 17.52 -8.84 10.07
C MET A 260 18.16 -10.06 9.39
N ARG A 261 18.02 -10.26 8.07
CA ARG A 261 18.64 -11.38 7.35
C ARG A 261 19.71 -10.92 6.37
N THR A 262 20.67 -11.81 6.08
CA THR A 262 21.70 -11.54 5.06
C THR A 262 21.04 -11.46 3.69
N GLN A 263 21.23 -10.33 3.01
CA GLN A 263 20.71 -10.10 1.67
C GLN A 263 21.66 -10.65 0.61
N THR A 264 21.12 -11.50 -0.26
CA THR A 264 21.85 -12.20 -1.33
C THR A 264 21.37 -11.73 -2.70
N ILE A 265 22.06 -12.14 -3.77
CA ILE A 265 21.60 -11.96 -5.15
C ILE A 265 20.20 -12.60 -5.30
N PRO A 266 19.20 -11.89 -5.87
CA PRO A 266 17.91 -12.48 -6.23
C PRO A 266 18.03 -13.28 -7.53
N LEU A 267 17.15 -14.26 -7.71
CA LEU A 267 17.04 -15.00 -8.96
C LEU A 267 16.66 -14.05 -10.10
N ASN A 268 17.17 -14.27 -11.32
CA ASN A 268 16.82 -13.43 -12.47
C ASN A 268 15.31 -13.43 -12.78
N GLU A 269 14.60 -14.50 -12.40
CA GLU A 269 13.14 -14.59 -12.53
C GLU A 269 12.40 -13.72 -11.51
N GLU A 270 12.92 -13.62 -10.28
CA GLU A 270 12.37 -12.75 -9.22
C GLU A 270 12.41 -11.26 -9.60
N LEU A 271 13.20 -10.91 -10.63
CA LEU A 271 13.34 -9.56 -11.20
C LEU A 271 12.42 -9.29 -12.40
N ARG A 272 11.67 -10.29 -12.88
CA ARG A 272 10.71 -10.10 -13.98
C ARG A 272 9.56 -9.20 -13.52
N GLY A 273 9.44 -8.03 -14.12
CA GLY A 273 8.56 -6.97 -13.66
C GLY A 273 7.08 -7.19 -14.02
N LEU A 274 6.32 -7.75 -13.09
CA LEU A 274 4.87 -7.56 -13.05
C LEU A 274 4.59 -6.14 -12.55
N CYS A 275 4.08 -5.26 -13.41
CA CYS A 275 3.63 -3.92 -13.03
C CYS A 275 2.64 -3.37 -14.06
N PHE A 276 1.37 -3.23 -13.69
CA PHE A 276 0.33 -2.68 -14.56
C PHE A 276 -0.76 -1.96 -13.76
N PHE A 277 -1.42 -1.00 -14.40
CA PHE A 277 -2.69 -0.46 -13.89
C PHE A 277 -3.83 -1.39 -14.29
N HIS A 278 -4.87 -1.39 -13.46
CA HIS A 278 -6.12 -2.10 -13.73
C HIS A 278 -6.67 -1.76 -15.11
N ASP A 279 -6.97 -2.80 -15.90
CA ASP A 279 -7.44 -2.72 -17.28
C ASP A 279 -8.30 -3.97 -17.55
N PRO A 280 -9.51 -3.85 -18.15
CA PRO A 280 -10.39 -4.99 -18.39
C PRO A 280 -9.76 -6.15 -19.18
N SER A 281 -8.79 -5.87 -20.06
CA SER A 281 -8.06 -6.90 -20.82
C SER A 281 -7.10 -7.73 -19.96
N LEU A 282 -6.79 -7.29 -18.74
CA LEU A 282 -5.88 -7.98 -17.80
C LEU A 282 -6.63 -8.79 -16.72
N ARG A 283 -7.96 -8.95 -16.85
CA ARG A 283 -8.80 -9.67 -15.89
C ARG A 283 -8.29 -11.08 -15.56
N GLU A 284 -7.89 -11.86 -16.57
CA GLU A 284 -7.33 -13.20 -16.36
C GLU A 284 -5.98 -13.18 -15.64
N THR A 285 -5.14 -12.16 -15.91
CA THR A 285 -3.88 -11.94 -15.18
C THR A 285 -4.17 -11.64 -13.71
N MET A 286 -5.21 -10.87 -13.40
CA MET A 286 -5.62 -10.57 -12.03
C MET A 286 -6.20 -11.78 -11.31
N LEU A 287 -7.02 -12.61 -11.97
CA LEU A 287 -7.50 -13.89 -11.43
C LEU A 287 -6.35 -14.88 -11.20
N SER A 288 -5.32 -14.88 -12.06
CA SER A 288 -4.08 -15.63 -11.86
C SER A 288 -3.30 -15.15 -10.63
N ILE A 289 -3.16 -13.82 -10.44
CA ILE A 289 -2.53 -13.24 -9.24
C ILE A 289 -3.33 -13.61 -7.98
N SER A 290 -4.67 -13.51 -8.01
CA SER A 290 -5.53 -13.87 -6.87
C SER A 290 -5.34 -15.33 -6.46
N ARG A 291 -5.39 -16.26 -7.44
CA ARG A 291 -5.13 -17.70 -7.19
C ARG A 291 -3.72 -17.99 -6.68
N ALA A 292 -2.73 -17.22 -7.10
CA ALA A 292 -1.36 -17.40 -6.60
C ALA A 292 -1.25 -17.19 -5.07
N TRP A 293 -2.07 -16.32 -4.48
CA TRP A 293 -2.12 -16.09 -3.03
C TRP A 293 -2.72 -17.24 -2.22
N GLU A 294 -3.37 -18.21 -2.85
CA GLU A 294 -3.80 -19.47 -2.21
C GLU A 294 -2.60 -20.38 -1.88
N LYS A 295 -1.46 -20.18 -2.57
CA LYS A 295 -0.23 -20.97 -2.43
C LYS A 295 0.98 -20.08 -2.07
N PRO A 296 0.97 -19.41 -0.91
CA PRO A 296 2.07 -18.56 -0.47
C PRO A 296 3.29 -19.41 -0.09
N ILE A 297 4.47 -19.04 -0.58
CA ILE A 297 5.73 -19.78 -0.37
C ILE A 297 6.69 -18.94 0.46
N TYR A 298 7.12 -19.52 1.57
CA TYR A 298 7.97 -18.90 2.58
C TYR A 298 9.35 -19.55 2.61
N ILE A 299 10.37 -18.77 2.94
CA ILE A 299 11.63 -19.33 3.49
C ILE A 299 11.44 -19.43 5.00
N ARG A 300 11.67 -20.60 5.59
CA ARG A 300 11.51 -20.83 7.04
C ARG A 300 12.57 -20.08 7.83
N ASP A 301 12.24 -19.67 9.07
CA ASP A 301 13.21 -18.92 9.90
C ASP A 301 14.53 -19.67 10.11
N ALA A 302 14.45 -21.00 10.25
CA ALA A 302 15.60 -21.89 10.40
C ALA A 302 16.54 -21.93 9.17
N GLU A 303 16.00 -21.75 7.96
CA GLU A 303 16.78 -21.73 6.71
C GLU A 303 17.53 -20.41 6.50
N LEU A 304 17.08 -19.33 7.16
CA LEU A 304 17.64 -17.98 6.98
C LEU A 304 18.93 -17.73 7.80
N GLY A 305 19.37 -18.72 8.57
CA GLY A 305 20.55 -18.64 9.43
C GLY A 305 20.40 -17.64 10.58
N LYS A 306 21.51 -17.38 11.28
CA LYS A 306 21.54 -16.44 12.42
C LYS A 306 21.15 -15.02 11.96
N PRO A 307 20.27 -14.30 12.71
CA PRO A 307 19.92 -12.93 12.39
C PRO A 307 21.16 -12.04 12.25
N ARG A 308 21.31 -11.39 11.09
CA ARG A 308 22.43 -10.52 10.76
C ARG A 308 22.00 -9.47 9.74
N VAL A 309 22.24 -8.20 10.05
CA VAL A 309 22.11 -7.09 9.09
C VAL A 309 23.35 -7.10 8.19
N ALA A 310 23.29 -7.84 7.08
CA ALA A 310 24.40 -7.97 6.15
C ALA A 310 23.92 -8.07 4.70
N VAL A 311 24.88 -7.95 3.79
CA VAL A 311 24.77 -8.31 2.38
C VAL A 311 25.91 -9.29 2.07
N SER A 312 25.73 -10.25 1.15
CA SER A 312 26.85 -11.07 0.67
C SER A 312 27.82 -10.23 -0.16
N ASN A 313 29.06 -10.69 -0.35
CA ASN A 313 30.04 -9.96 -1.18
C ASN A 313 29.59 -9.93 -2.65
N ASP A 314 29.16 -11.07 -3.18
CA ASP A 314 28.60 -11.22 -4.52
C ASP A 314 27.39 -10.28 -4.73
N TYR A 315 26.56 -10.05 -3.70
CA TYR A 315 25.48 -9.05 -3.80
C TYR A 315 26.01 -7.62 -3.93
N LYS A 316 27.13 -7.26 -3.27
CA LYS A 316 27.75 -5.95 -3.43
C LYS A 316 28.27 -5.77 -4.86
N GLU A 317 28.98 -6.76 -5.38
CA GLU A 317 29.53 -6.77 -6.75
C GLU A 317 28.40 -6.65 -7.77
N TRP A 318 27.44 -7.58 -7.75
CA TRP A 318 26.23 -7.56 -8.57
C TRP A 318 25.44 -6.25 -8.50
N ARG A 319 25.46 -5.57 -7.35
CA ARG A 319 24.77 -4.28 -7.18
C ARG A 319 25.59 -3.11 -7.74
N SER A 320 26.92 -3.14 -7.63
CA SER A 320 27.83 -2.17 -8.21
C SER A 320 27.79 -2.21 -9.74
N ASP A 321 27.84 -3.40 -10.34
CA ASP A 321 27.76 -3.58 -11.80
C ASP A 321 26.47 -3.00 -12.38
N ARG A 322 25.35 -3.18 -11.66
CA ARG A 322 24.06 -2.56 -12.00
C ARG A 322 23.97 -1.07 -11.67
N GLY A 323 24.80 -0.58 -10.74
CA GLY A 323 24.89 0.82 -10.35
C GLY A 323 25.65 1.68 -11.38
N CYS A 324 26.62 1.09 -12.08
CA CYS A 324 27.32 1.72 -13.21
C CYS A 324 26.46 1.87 -14.47
N LEU A 325 25.29 1.21 -14.53
CA LEU A 325 24.35 1.32 -15.64
C LEU A 325 23.38 2.51 -15.45
N SER A 326 23.95 3.72 -15.42
CA SER A 326 23.22 4.98 -15.67
C SER A 326 22.57 5.01 -17.07
N HIS A 327 22.90 4.06 -17.94
CA HIS A 327 22.38 3.90 -19.30
C HIS A 327 22.00 2.45 -19.65
N LEU A 328 21.13 1.81 -18.86
CA LEU A 328 20.33 0.68 -19.38
C LEU A 328 19.18 1.24 -20.23
N PRO A 329 19.02 0.82 -21.51
CA PRO A 329 17.96 1.33 -22.37
C PRO A 329 16.58 0.88 -21.88
N LYS A 330 15.55 1.67 -22.20
CA LYS A 330 14.15 1.54 -21.71
C LYS A 330 13.41 0.25 -22.14
N THR A 331 14.10 -0.72 -22.73
CA THR A 331 13.52 -1.80 -23.55
C THR A 331 13.33 -3.15 -22.85
N LEU A 332 13.67 -3.28 -21.56
CA LEU A 332 13.52 -4.55 -20.81
C LEU A 332 12.36 -4.59 -19.79
N LEU A 333 11.49 -3.57 -19.78
CA LEU A 333 10.32 -3.48 -18.89
C LEU A 333 9.01 -3.17 -19.64
N CYS A 334 8.88 -3.62 -20.90
CA CYS A 334 7.57 -3.70 -21.58
C CYS A 334 7.60 -4.62 -22.83
N GLN A 335 7.50 -5.94 -22.65
CA GLN A 335 7.26 -6.87 -23.78
C GLN A 335 5.91 -7.61 -23.74
N GLN A 336 5.13 -7.50 -22.66
CA GLN A 336 3.80 -8.11 -22.60
C GLN A 336 2.65 -7.19 -23.08
N VAL A 337 2.85 -5.87 -23.15
CA VAL A 337 1.79 -4.93 -23.61
C VAL A 337 1.82 -4.70 -25.13
N GLU A 338 2.99 -4.80 -25.76
CA GLU A 338 3.11 -4.58 -27.22
C GLU A 338 2.66 -5.76 -28.07
N SER A 339 2.65 -6.99 -27.51
CA SER A 339 2.15 -8.19 -28.20
C SER A 339 0.65 -8.07 -28.51
N CYS A 340 -0.16 -7.62 -27.55
CA CYS A 340 -1.61 -7.45 -27.73
C CYS A 340 -1.96 -6.37 -28.75
N LYS A 341 -1.18 -5.29 -28.85
CA LYS A 341 -1.44 -4.20 -29.83
C LYS A 341 -1.11 -4.56 -31.27
N LYS A 342 -0.30 -5.60 -31.52
CA LYS A 342 0.07 -6.05 -32.88
C LYS A 342 -0.89 -7.08 -33.48
N LYS A 343 -1.91 -7.54 -32.75
CA LYS A 343 -2.96 -8.45 -33.25
C LYS A 343 -4.32 -7.78 -33.49
N SER A 344 -4.41 -6.45 -33.42
CA SER A 344 -5.65 -5.70 -33.60
C SER A 344 -5.47 -4.46 -34.49
N LYS A 345 -5.21 -4.70 -35.77
CA LYS A 345 -5.50 -3.82 -36.92
C LYS A 345 -5.63 -4.73 -38.16
N PRO A 346 -6.50 -4.34 -39.12
CA PRO A 346 -7.36 -5.27 -39.87
C PRO A 346 -6.61 -6.29 -40.71
#